data_AF-A0A2W0CC32-F1
#
_entry.id   AF-A0A2W0CC32-F1
#
_cell.length_a   1.000
_cell.length_b   1.000
_cell.length_c   1.000
_cell.angle_alpha   90.00
_cell.angle_beta   90.00
_cell.angle_gamma   90.00
#
_symmetry.space_group_name_H-M   'P 1'
#
loop_
_entity.id
_entity.type
_entity.pdbx_description
1 polymer ?
#
loop_
_entity_poly.entity_id
_entity_poly.type
_entity_poly.pdbx_seq_one_letter_code
_entity_poly.pdbx_strand_id
1 'polypeptide(L)'
;MDREEQDMLPLSHEKVEVDGVYINEAGREEHLHRGQHFPADPVLGKSEWKLTEFMFENHHEGRTDERLVPKENDTDKIGKVTSPRRNFQRKDL
;
A
#
# COMPACT_ATOMS: atom_id res chain seq x y z
N MET A 1 -2.47 -2.47 19.13
CA MET A 1 -3.76 -3.15 19.33
C MET A 1 -4.21 -3.53 17.94
N ASP A 2 -3.73 -4.67 17.48
CA ASP A 2 -4.15 -5.25 16.21
C ASP A 2 -5.55 -5.81 16.48
N ARG A 3 -6.57 -5.04 16.11
CA ARG A 3 -7.91 -5.59 16.02
C ARG A 3 -7.83 -6.59 14.89
N GLU A 4 -7.74 -7.86 15.24
CA GLU A 4 -8.23 -8.95 14.43
C GLU A 4 -9.73 -8.67 14.24
N GLU A 5 -10.04 -7.76 13.33
CA GLU A 5 -11.38 -7.61 12.79
C GLU A 5 -11.75 -9.01 12.32
N GLN A 6 -12.75 -9.59 12.98
CA GLN A 6 -13.52 -10.63 12.35
C GLN A 6 -14.07 -9.98 11.08
N ASP A 7 -13.31 -10.09 9.98
CA ASP A 7 -13.64 -9.53 8.68
C ASP A 7 -14.96 -10.15 8.25
N MET A 8 -16.06 -9.48 8.62
CA MET A 8 -17.37 -9.81 8.11
C MET A 8 -17.30 -9.53 6.62
N LEU A 9 -17.54 -10.58 5.82
CA LEU A 9 -17.53 -10.45 4.39
C LEU A 9 -18.68 -9.53 3.97
N PRO A 10 -18.45 -8.63 3.00
CA PRO A 10 -19.51 -7.80 2.47
C PRO A 10 -20.64 -8.64 1.87
N LEU A 11 -21.87 -8.20 2.08
CA LEU A 11 -23.07 -8.86 1.56
C LEU A 11 -23.51 -8.30 0.21
N SER A 12 -24.29 -9.07 -0.53
CA SER A 12 -25.04 -8.59 -1.71
C SER A 12 -25.79 -7.29 -1.39
N HIS A 13 -25.72 -6.34 -2.32
CA HIS A 13 -26.22 -4.95 -2.25
C HIS A 13 -25.39 -3.97 -1.40
N GLU A 14 -24.36 -4.42 -0.71
CA GLU A 14 -23.40 -3.49 -0.09
C GLU A 14 -22.50 -2.86 -1.15
N LYS A 15 -21.85 -1.75 -0.78
CA LYS A 15 -21.00 -0.99 -1.68
C LYS A 15 -19.58 -1.55 -1.65
N VAL A 16 -19.03 -1.78 -2.83
CA VAL A 16 -17.67 -2.26 -3.02
C VAL A 16 -16.68 -1.17 -2.60
N GLU A 17 -15.78 -1.48 -1.67
CA GLU A 17 -14.84 -0.50 -1.12
C GLU A 17 -13.53 -0.40 -1.92
N VAL A 18 -13.13 -1.48 -2.59
CA VAL A 18 -11.85 -1.58 -3.30
C VAL A 18 -12.07 -2.24 -4.67
N ASP A 19 -11.30 -1.82 -5.66
CA ASP A 19 -11.31 -2.45 -6.98
C ASP A 19 -10.64 -3.84 -6.89
N GLY A 20 -11.31 -4.87 -7.42
CA GLY A 20 -10.79 -6.23 -7.32
C GLY A 20 -11.67 -7.31 -7.89
N VAL A 21 -11.15 -8.53 -7.81
CA VAL A 21 -11.90 -9.76 -8.10
C VAL A 21 -12.46 -10.28 -6.79
N TYR A 22 -13.76 -10.53 -6.78
CA TYR A 22 -14.48 -11.07 -5.63
C TYR A 22 -15.12 -12.40 -5.98
N ILE A 23 -15.17 -13.32 -5.03
CA ILE A 23 -15.85 -14.61 -5.15
C ILE A 23 -17.01 -14.69 -4.16
N ASN A 24 -18.16 -15.19 -4.61
CA ASN A 24 -19.31 -15.42 -3.74
C ASN A 24 -19.33 -16.84 -3.16
N GLU A 25 -20.29 -17.12 -2.27
CA GLU A 25 -20.49 -18.46 -1.67
C GLU A 25 -20.77 -19.57 -2.68
N ALA A 26 -21.33 -19.23 -3.85
CA ALA A 26 -21.55 -20.18 -4.95
C ALA A 26 -20.28 -20.47 -5.76
N GLY A 27 -19.14 -19.84 -5.43
CA GLY A 27 -17.88 -19.99 -6.13
C GLY A 27 -17.79 -19.21 -7.44
N ARG A 28 -18.67 -18.23 -7.65
CA ARG A 28 -18.67 -17.37 -8.83
C ARG A 28 -17.80 -16.15 -8.59
N GLU A 29 -16.85 -15.94 -9.49
CA GLU A 29 -15.93 -14.82 -9.47
C GLU A 29 -16.47 -13.65 -10.32
N GLU A 30 -16.35 -12.43 -9.80
CA GLU A 30 -16.69 -11.20 -10.52
C GLU A 30 -15.68 -10.09 -10.28
N HIS A 31 -15.42 -9.32 -11.34
CA HIS A 31 -14.60 -8.13 -11.27
C HIS A 31 -15.49 -6.96 -10.86
N LEU A 32 -15.26 -6.43 -9.67
CA LEU A 32 -16.05 -5.34 -9.10
C LEU A 32 -15.16 -4.13 -8.88
N HIS A 33 -15.71 -2.97 -9.21
CA HIS A 33 -15.03 -1.70 -9.02
C HIS A 33 -15.52 -1.00 -7.76
N ARG A 34 -14.63 -0.22 -7.13
CA ARG A 34 -14.97 0.60 -5.98
C ARG A 34 -16.16 1.49 -6.31
N GLY A 35 -17.17 1.42 -5.44
CA GLY A 35 -18.40 2.18 -5.54
C GLY A 35 -19.54 1.47 -6.27
N GLN A 36 -19.29 0.32 -6.90
CA GLN A 36 -20.35 -0.57 -7.35
C GLN A 36 -21.04 -1.25 -6.17
N HIS A 37 -22.12 -1.97 -6.44
CA HIS A 37 -22.79 -2.81 -5.45
C HIS A 37 -22.55 -4.28 -5.73
N PHE A 38 -22.36 -5.08 -4.69
CA PHE A 38 -22.26 -6.52 -4.81
C PHE A 38 -23.57 -7.10 -5.38
N PRO A 39 -23.53 -7.90 -6.46
CA PRO A 39 -24.74 -8.47 -7.01
C PRO A 39 -25.37 -9.52 -6.09
N ALA A 40 -26.67 -9.72 -6.25
CA ALA A 40 -27.39 -10.83 -5.66
C ALA A 40 -27.11 -12.12 -6.45
N ASP A 41 -26.90 -13.23 -5.76
CA ASP A 41 -26.79 -14.53 -6.41
C ASP A 41 -28.19 -15.03 -6.84
N PRO A 42 -28.38 -15.53 -8.08
CA PRO A 42 -29.70 -16.01 -8.53
C PRO A 42 -30.22 -17.24 -7.77
N VAL A 43 -29.33 -18.02 -7.16
CA VAL A 43 -29.64 -19.27 -6.45
C VAL A 43 -29.77 -19.02 -4.95
N LEU A 44 -28.81 -18.30 -4.35
CA LEU A 44 -28.75 -18.04 -2.91
C LEU A 44 -29.41 -16.72 -2.49
N GLY A 45 -29.65 -15.80 -3.43
CA GLY A 45 -30.21 -14.48 -3.17
C GLY A 45 -29.19 -13.54 -2.53
N LYS A 46 -29.13 -13.53 -1.19
CA LYS A 46 -28.14 -12.76 -0.43
C LYS A 46 -26.93 -13.65 -0.16
N SER A 47 -25.79 -13.28 -0.72
CA SER A 47 -24.53 -13.99 -0.55
C SER A 47 -23.44 -13.08 0.00
N GLU A 48 -22.52 -13.67 0.73
CA GLU A 48 -21.27 -13.04 1.13
C GLU A 48 -20.26 -13.04 -0.03
N TRP A 49 -19.42 -12.00 -0.06
CA TRP A 49 -18.42 -11.79 -1.09
C TRP A 49 -17.03 -11.68 -0.48
N LYS A 50 -16.09 -12.47 -0.98
CA LYS A 50 -14.69 -12.46 -0.53
C LYS A 50 -13.79 -11.90 -1.61
N LEU A 51 -12.98 -10.91 -1.26
CA LEU A 51 -11.93 -10.40 -2.15
C LEU A 51 -10.86 -11.47 -2.36
N THR A 52 -10.59 -11.84 -3.61
CA THR A 52 -9.56 -12.81 -3.98
C THR A 52 -8.32 -12.13 -4.54
N GLU A 53 -8.50 -11.07 -5.33
CA GLU A 53 -7.40 -10.34 -5.96
C GLU A 53 -7.67 -8.84 -5.99
N PHE A 54 -6.66 -8.04 -5.64
CA PHE A 54 -6.72 -6.58 -5.75
C PHE A 54 -6.47 -6.15 -7.19
N MET A 55 -7.35 -5.31 -7.73
CA MET A 55 -7.15 -4.69 -9.05
C MET A 55 -6.51 -3.31 -8.84
N PHE A 56 -5.18 -3.25 -8.91
CA PHE A 56 -4.44 -1.99 -8.83
C PHE A 56 -3.97 -1.56 -10.22
N GLU A 57 -4.37 -0.36 -10.65
CA GLU A 57 -3.66 0.34 -11.71
C GLU A 57 -2.36 0.90 -11.11
N ASN A 58 -1.23 0.28 -11.45
CA ASN A 58 0.09 0.82 -11.13
C ASN A 58 0.41 1.99 -12.09
N HIS A 59 -0.35 3.07 -12.01
CA HIS A 59 -0.10 4.27 -12.82
C HIS A 59 0.79 5.25 -12.07
N HIS A 60 1.85 4.73 -11.46
CA HIS A 60 2.92 5.55 -10.90
C HIS A 60 4.08 5.53 -11.89
N GLU A 61 4.57 6.69 -12.33
CA GLU A 61 5.73 6.82 -13.24
C GLU A 61 7.05 6.23 -12.68
N GLY A 62 7.03 5.56 -11.52
CA GLY A 62 8.21 4.97 -10.89
C GLY A 62 9.31 5.99 -10.59
N ARG A 63 8.97 7.28 -10.54
CA ARG A 63 9.96 8.35 -10.44
C ARG A 63 10.40 8.50 -9.00
N THR A 64 11.69 8.26 -8.75
CA THR A 64 12.33 8.60 -7.49
C THR A 64 12.26 10.11 -7.29
N ASP A 65 11.90 10.56 -6.08
CA ASP A 65 11.93 11.98 -5.70
C ASP A 65 13.27 12.61 -6.14
N GLU A 66 13.20 13.74 -6.85
CA GLU A 66 14.37 14.43 -7.41
C GLU A 66 15.40 14.83 -6.35
N ARG A 67 15.01 14.90 -5.06
CA ARG A 67 15.91 15.15 -3.93
C ARG A 67 16.74 13.92 -3.53
N LEU A 68 16.25 12.73 -3.84
CA LEU A 68 16.92 11.45 -3.55
C LEU A 68 17.82 10.99 -4.71
N VAL A 69 17.68 11.58 -5.90
CA VAL A 69 18.59 11.35 -7.03
C VAL A 69 19.94 12.04 -6.73
N PRO A 70 21.06 11.28 -6.64
CA PRO A 70 22.37 11.89 -6.46
C PRO A 70 22.66 12.83 -7.64
N LYS A 71 22.83 14.13 -7.36
CA LYS A 71 23.29 15.09 -8.37
C LYS A 71 24.80 14.95 -8.48
N GLU A 72 25.31 14.64 -9.67
CA GLU A 72 26.75 14.48 -9.93
C GLU A 72 27.58 15.74 -9.58
N ASN A 73 26.93 16.89 -9.43
CA ASN A 73 27.56 18.19 -9.13
C ASN A 73 27.08 18.81 -7.81
N ASP A 74 26.86 17.97 -6.79
CA ASP A 74 26.53 18.41 -5.43
C ASP A 74 27.78 18.99 -4.72
N THR A 75 28.13 20.22 -5.09
CA THR A 75 29.25 20.99 -4.50
C THR A 75 29.09 21.21 -2.99
N ASP A 76 27.88 21.01 -2.44
CA ASP A 76 27.58 21.14 -1.00
C ASP A 76 28.10 19.96 -0.15
N LYS A 77 28.44 18.81 -0.76
CA LYS A 77 28.95 17.64 -0.03
C LYS A 77 30.47 17.62 0.15
N ILE A 78 31.21 18.51 -0.51
CA ILE A 78 32.67 18.56 -0.45
C ILE A 78 33.18 18.97 0.95
N GLY A 79 32.35 19.62 1.77
CA GLY A 79 32.75 20.11 3.11
C GLY A 79 32.30 19.28 4.31
N LYS A 80 31.51 18.20 4.14
CA LYS A 80 30.81 17.53 5.27
C LYS A 80 31.43 16.22 5.75
N VAL A 81 32.67 15.93 5.37
CA VAL A 81 33.47 14.87 5.99
C VAL A 81 34.73 15.48 6.58
N THR A 82 34.59 16.30 7.62
CA THR A 82 35.72 16.61 8.51
C THR A 82 35.63 15.59 9.64
N SER A 83 36.54 14.62 9.61
CA SER A 83 36.72 13.49 10.53
C SER A 83 36.33 13.74 11.99
N PRO A 84 36.00 12.70 12.78
CA PRO A 84 35.78 12.86 14.21
C PRO A 84 36.99 13.54 14.85
N ARG A 85 36.73 14.66 15.52
CA ARG A 85 37.68 15.50 16.24
C ARG A 85 38.54 14.61 17.15
N ARG A 86 39.82 14.42 16.81
CA ARG A 86 40.79 13.71 17.65
C ARG A 86 41.12 14.61 18.84
N ASN A 87 40.58 14.29 20.02
CA ASN A 87 40.78 15.05 21.24
C ASN A 87 42.22 14.82 21.74
N PHE A 88 43.17 15.69 21.37
CA PHE A 88 44.50 15.70 21.98
C PHE A 88 44.39 16.33 23.37
N GLN A 89 44.31 15.50 24.42
CA GLN A 89 44.58 15.94 25.77
C GLN A 89 46.07 16.28 25.88
N ARG A 90 46.42 17.58 25.84
CA ARG A 90 47.65 18.07 26.46
C ARG A 90 47.44 18.04 27.98
N LYS A 91 48.14 17.15 28.66
CA LYS A 91 48.40 17.24 30.10
C LYS A 91 49.83 17.76 30.24
N ASP A 92 49.94 19.08 30.40
CA ASP A 92 51.13 19.71 30.96
C ASP A 92 50.85 19.90 32.46
N LEU A 93 51.53 19.12 33.32
CA LEU A 93 51.95 19.47 34.68
C LEU A 93 52.86 18.37 35.26
#